data_AF-A0A2T0LZ12-F1
#
_entry.id   AF-A0A2T0LZ12-F1
#
_cell.length_a   1.000
_cell.length_b   1.000
_cell.length_c   1.000
_cell.angle_alpha   90.00
_cell.angle_beta   90.00
_cell.angle_gamma   90.00
#
_symmetry.space_group_name_H-M   'P 1'
#
loop_
_entity.id
_entity.type
_entity.pdbx_description
1 polymer ?
#
loop_
_entity_poly.entity_id
_entity_poly.type
_entity_poly.pdbx_seq_one_letter_code
_entity_poly.pdbx_strand_id
1 'polypeptide(L)'
;MGDGGDDRRGHVRQRRHPDTQLEPLRAAARQAFLAAFGAFFVANLLMLVFGAVGALAFAEGDFVSVLRYLDLTLAAVVLLGLNVWTTQDNAAYAFGLAGAELTGVRGKRPFVVGGIAIAMVLALSGIYEALPQYLVLLGVLIPPLGGTIIGDYVFVWRGTLPPLARTRFVRFRWTCAAAYVTGTVVAFGTDQLALGLPPVQGIVAAILAVPLFEALARRAGWHTTHVVLAAETR
;
A
#
# COMPACT_ATOMS: atom_id res chain seq x y z
N MET A 1 -61.35 37.00 -14.93
CA MET A 1 -61.89 36.55 -13.63
C MET A 1 -62.01 35.05 -13.71
N GLY A 2 -61.06 34.33 -13.09
CA GLY A 2 -60.97 32.84 -13.02
C GLY A 2 -60.68 32.15 -14.36
N ASP A 3 -59.98 31.04 -14.49
CA ASP A 3 -59.35 30.08 -13.57
C ASP A 3 -58.53 29.15 -14.49
N GLY A 4 -57.24 28.87 -14.30
CA GLY A 4 -56.78 27.85 -13.35
C GLY A 4 -56.68 26.48 -14.05
N GLY A 5 -55.48 26.13 -14.53
CA GLY A 5 -55.22 24.86 -15.22
C GLY A 5 -53.75 24.47 -15.10
N ASP A 6 -53.34 24.27 -13.85
CA ASP A 6 -52.02 23.82 -13.40
C ASP A 6 -51.77 22.36 -13.81
N ASP A 7 -50.92 22.11 -14.81
CA ASP A 7 -50.35 20.78 -15.08
C ASP A 7 -48.86 20.77 -14.69
N ARG A 8 -48.59 21.11 -13.42
CA ARG A 8 -47.32 20.80 -12.77
C ARG A 8 -47.36 19.35 -12.31
N ARG A 9 -47.12 18.43 -13.25
CA ARG A 9 -46.72 17.06 -12.90
C ARG A 9 -45.39 17.12 -12.16
N GLY A 10 -45.48 17.10 -10.84
CA GLY A 10 -44.37 16.87 -9.94
C GLY A 10 -43.78 15.50 -10.27
N HIS A 11 -42.70 15.49 -11.05
CA HIS A 11 -41.76 14.38 -11.04
C HIS A 11 -41.17 14.31 -9.63
N VAL A 12 -41.79 13.49 -8.79
CA VAL A 12 -41.21 12.97 -7.56
C VAL A 12 -39.92 12.27 -7.98
N ARG A 13 -38.79 12.99 -7.91
CA ARG A 13 -37.46 12.39 -7.95
C ARG A 13 -37.40 11.44 -6.77
N GLN A 14 -37.72 10.17 -7.03
CA GLN A 14 -37.42 9.07 -6.13
C GLN A 14 -35.96 9.21 -5.74
N ARG A 15 -35.71 9.57 -4.48
CA ARG A 15 -34.38 9.52 -3.89
C ARG A 15 -33.95 8.07 -3.95
N ARG A 16 -33.17 7.69 -4.96
CA ARG A 16 -32.52 6.37 -5.01
C ARG A 16 -31.79 6.17 -3.68
N HIS A 17 -32.16 5.12 -2.96
CA HIS A 17 -31.51 4.74 -1.71
C HIS A 17 -30.00 4.63 -1.96
N PRO A 18 -29.14 5.29 -1.15
CA PRO A 18 -27.69 5.35 -1.38
C PRO A 18 -27.02 3.97 -1.48
N ASP A 19 -27.64 2.92 -0.93
CA ASP A 19 -27.09 1.55 -0.92
C ASP A 19 -27.05 0.89 -2.31
N THR A 20 -28.00 1.20 -3.19
CA THR A 20 -28.07 0.60 -4.55
C THR A 20 -26.97 1.10 -5.49
N GLN A 21 -26.35 2.25 -5.20
CA GLN A 21 -25.19 2.75 -5.97
C GLN A 21 -23.86 2.15 -5.51
N LEU A 22 -23.80 1.59 -4.30
CA LEU A 22 -22.57 1.05 -3.70
C LEU A 22 -22.38 -0.45 -3.95
N GLU A 23 -23.46 -1.20 -4.20
CA GLU A 23 -23.38 -2.64 -4.54
C GLU A 23 -22.43 -2.99 -5.70
N PRO A 24 -22.49 -2.32 -6.87
CA PRO A 24 -21.59 -2.65 -7.98
C PRO A 24 -20.12 -2.34 -7.63
N LEU A 25 -19.87 -1.29 -6.85
CA LEU A 25 -18.51 -0.94 -6.40
C LEU A 25 -17.96 -1.96 -5.40
N ARG A 26 -18.79 -2.45 -4.47
CA ARG A 26 -18.41 -3.50 -3.51
C ARG A 26 -18.13 -4.84 -4.20
N ALA A 27 -18.97 -5.22 -5.17
CA ALA A 27 -18.77 -6.42 -5.96
C ALA A 27 -17.47 -6.35 -6.77
N ALA A 28 -17.20 -5.22 -7.42
CA ALA A 28 -15.96 -4.98 -8.15
C ALA A 28 -14.72 -5.02 -7.23
N ALA A 29 -14.79 -4.41 -6.04
CA ALA A 29 -13.69 -4.46 -5.07
C ALA A 29 -13.40 -5.89 -4.59
N ARG A 30 -14.43 -6.69 -4.30
CA ARG A 30 -14.26 -8.10 -3.91
C ARG A 30 -13.65 -8.93 -5.04
N GLN A 31 -14.10 -8.71 -6.28
CA GLN A 31 -13.54 -9.39 -7.45
C GLN A 31 -12.08 -9.00 -7.69
N ALA A 32 -11.75 -7.71 -7.60
CA ALA A 32 -10.38 -7.22 -7.72
C ALA A 32 -9.47 -7.80 -6.63
N PHE A 33 -9.95 -7.87 -5.39
CA PHE A 33 -9.22 -8.50 -4.29
C PHE A 33 -8.98 -9.99 -4.55
N LEU A 34 -10.02 -10.76 -4.90
CA LEU A 34 -9.90 -12.20 -5.16
C LEU A 34 -8.98 -12.48 -6.36
N ALA A 35 -9.08 -11.68 -7.42
CA ALA A 35 -8.22 -11.78 -8.59
C ALA A 35 -6.76 -11.49 -8.23
N ALA A 36 -6.50 -10.40 -7.49
CA ALA A 36 -5.15 -10.04 -7.05
C ALA A 36 -4.57 -11.09 -6.09
N PHE A 37 -5.37 -11.55 -5.13
CA PHE A 37 -4.97 -12.58 -4.17
C PHE A 37 -4.65 -13.91 -4.86
N GLY A 38 -5.53 -14.37 -5.75
CA GLY A 38 -5.33 -15.59 -6.53
C GLY A 38 -4.10 -15.49 -7.43
N ALA A 39 -3.96 -14.39 -8.19
CA ALA A 39 -2.80 -14.16 -9.04
C ALA A 39 -1.50 -14.11 -8.24
N PHE A 40 -1.49 -13.44 -7.09
CA PHE A 40 -0.33 -13.40 -6.20
C PHE A 40 0.08 -14.80 -5.75
N PHE A 41 -0.85 -15.61 -5.26
CA PHE A 41 -0.55 -16.96 -4.80
C PHE A 41 -0.04 -17.87 -5.92
N VAL A 42 -0.71 -17.85 -7.07
CA VAL A 42 -0.32 -18.69 -8.22
C VAL A 42 1.05 -18.28 -8.74
N ALA A 43 1.30 -16.98 -8.92
CA ALA A 43 2.58 -16.49 -9.41
C ALA A 43 3.73 -16.80 -8.46
N ASN A 44 3.56 -16.55 -7.15
CA ASN A 44 4.59 -16.84 -6.16
C ASN A 44 4.86 -18.35 -6.04
N LEU A 45 3.81 -19.17 -6.06
CA LEU A 45 3.96 -20.63 -6.01
C LEU A 45 4.71 -21.14 -7.24
N LEU A 46 4.35 -20.65 -8.43
CA LEU A 46 5.02 -21.04 -9.67
C LEU A 46 6.51 -20.64 -9.66
N MET A 47 6.82 -19.42 -9.20
CA MET A 47 8.19 -18.95 -9.04
C MET A 47 8.98 -19.84 -8.07
N LEU A 48 8.38 -20.20 -6.92
CA LEU A 48 8.99 -21.09 -5.94
C LEU A 48 9.26 -22.49 -6.51
N VAL A 49 8.29 -23.05 -7.24
CA VAL A 49 8.42 -24.37 -7.87
C VAL A 49 9.55 -24.36 -8.91
N PHE A 50 9.64 -23.35 -9.78
CA PHE A 50 10.73 -23.27 -10.75
C PHE A 50 12.10 -23.13 -10.07
N GLY A 51 12.20 -22.31 -9.02
CA GLY A 51 13.43 -22.19 -8.23
C GLY A 51 13.82 -23.52 -7.57
N ALA A 52 12.85 -24.24 -6.99
CA ALA A 52 13.08 -25.54 -6.36
C ALA A 52 13.50 -26.62 -7.37
N VAL A 53 12.84 -26.70 -8.52
CA VAL A 53 13.21 -27.63 -9.60
C VAL A 53 14.61 -27.31 -10.13
N GLY A 54 14.93 -26.03 -10.35
CA GLY A 54 16.27 -25.59 -10.70
C GLY A 54 17.32 -26.06 -9.69
N ALA A 55 17.06 -25.81 -8.41
CA ALA A 55 17.96 -26.19 -7.32
C ALA A 55 18.17 -27.71 -7.23
N LEU A 56 17.11 -28.51 -7.42
CA LEU A 56 17.20 -29.97 -7.34
C LEU A 56 17.89 -30.60 -8.57
N ALA A 57 17.62 -30.08 -9.77
CA ALA A 57 18.14 -30.66 -11.01
C ALA A 57 19.53 -30.15 -11.40
N PHE A 58 19.82 -28.87 -11.13
CA PHE A 58 21.04 -28.18 -11.57
C PHE A 58 21.90 -27.65 -10.41
N ALA A 59 21.51 -27.91 -9.15
CA ALA A 59 22.14 -27.32 -7.95
C ALA A 59 22.13 -25.77 -7.96
N GLU A 60 21.20 -25.16 -8.70
CA GLU A 60 21.15 -23.73 -8.94
C GLU A 60 19.71 -23.20 -8.85
N GLY A 61 19.48 -22.26 -7.92
CA GLY A 61 18.15 -21.68 -7.70
C GLY A 61 17.83 -20.51 -8.61
N ASP A 62 18.85 -19.88 -9.22
CA ASP A 62 18.66 -18.80 -10.16
C ASP A 62 18.27 -19.32 -11.55
N PHE A 63 17.05 -19.00 -11.96
CA PHE A 63 16.51 -19.40 -13.25
C PHE A 63 17.35 -18.88 -14.44
N VAL A 64 17.97 -17.71 -14.31
CA VAL A 64 18.85 -17.17 -15.38
C VAL A 64 20.12 -18.02 -15.51
N SER A 65 20.67 -18.48 -14.39
CA SER A 65 21.80 -19.41 -14.36
C SER A 65 21.43 -20.79 -14.92
N VAL A 66 20.24 -21.30 -14.60
CA VAL A 66 19.71 -22.55 -15.19
C VAL A 66 19.61 -22.45 -16.72
N LEU A 67 19.09 -21.34 -17.27
CA LEU A 67 19.04 -21.15 -18.72
C LEU A 67 20.43 -21.13 -19.37
N ARG A 68 21.45 -20.62 -18.68
CA ARG A 68 22.84 -20.67 -19.15
C ARG A 68 23.38 -22.10 -19.18
N TYR A 69 23.05 -22.95 -18.20
CA TYR A 69 23.42 -24.37 -18.22
C TYR A 69 22.78 -25.16 -19.36
N LEU A 70 21.63 -24.71 -19.86
CA LEU A 70 20.92 -25.31 -20.99
C LEU A 70 21.40 -24.77 -22.35
N ASP A 71 22.51 -24.03 -22.39
CA ASP A 71 23.02 -23.32 -23.58
C ASP A 71 22.03 -22.30 -24.18
N LEU A 72 21.03 -21.86 -23.40
CA LEU A 72 20.01 -20.89 -23.80
C LEU A 72 20.39 -19.46 -23.36
N THR A 73 21.66 -19.09 -23.51
CA THR A 73 22.20 -17.80 -23.01
C THR A 73 21.47 -16.59 -23.59
N LEU A 74 21.07 -16.60 -24.87
CA LEU A 74 20.31 -15.50 -25.46
C LEU A 74 18.95 -15.32 -24.77
N ALA A 75 18.24 -16.43 -24.50
CA ALA A 75 16.98 -16.38 -23.79
C ALA A 75 17.17 -15.89 -22.35
N ALA A 76 18.26 -16.31 -21.69
CA ALA A 76 18.62 -15.86 -20.34
C ALA A 76 18.81 -14.34 -20.28
N VAL A 77 19.56 -13.76 -21.22
CA VAL A 77 19.80 -12.31 -21.29
C VAL A 77 18.51 -11.54 -21.58
N VAL A 78 17.69 -12.01 -22.52
CA VAL A 78 16.41 -11.37 -22.85
C VAL A 78 15.46 -11.41 -21.65
N LEU A 79 15.35 -12.57 -20.99
CA LEU A 79 14.50 -12.73 -19.80
C LEU A 79 14.95 -11.82 -18.66
N LEU A 80 16.25 -11.81 -18.33
CA LEU A 80 16.81 -10.95 -17.30
C LEU A 80 16.60 -9.48 -17.64
N GLY A 81 16.88 -9.07 -18.88
CA GLY A 81 16.69 -7.71 -19.35
C GLY A 81 15.25 -7.23 -19.21
N LEU A 82 14.28 -8.02 -19.67
CA LEU A 82 12.85 -7.68 -19.56
C LEU A 82 12.35 -7.62 -18.12
N ASN A 83 12.83 -8.53 -17.28
CA ASN A 83 12.48 -8.58 -15.86
C ASN A 83 12.98 -7.34 -15.11
N VAL A 84 14.24 -6.97 -15.33
CA VAL A 84 14.87 -5.80 -14.71
C VAL A 84 14.26 -4.51 -15.26
N TRP A 85 14.06 -4.40 -16.59
CA TRP A 85 13.54 -3.19 -17.23
C TRP A 85 12.19 -2.75 -16.67
N THR A 86 11.21 -3.67 -16.65
CA THR A 86 9.83 -3.34 -16.24
C THR A 86 9.75 -2.98 -14.75
N THR A 87 10.52 -3.66 -13.91
CA THR A 87 10.60 -3.36 -12.47
C THR A 87 11.27 -2.02 -12.21
N GLN A 88 12.33 -1.70 -12.96
CA GLN A 88 13.03 -0.42 -12.83
C GLN A 88 12.19 0.78 -13.29
N ASP A 89 11.40 0.64 -14.37
CA ASP A 89 10.49 1.70 -14.81
C ASP A 89 9.46 2.06 -13.73
N ASN A 90 8.86 1.05 -13.09
CA ASN A 90 7.92 1.25 -11.97
C ASN A 90 8.58 1.95 -10.76
N ALA A 91 9.80 1.54 -10.41
CA ALA A 91 10.54 2.14 -9.30
C ALA A 91 10.91 3.59 -9.57
N ALA A 92 11.42 3.88 -10.77
CA ALA A 92 11.76 5.23 -11.21
C ALA A 92 10.52 6.14 -11.23
N TYR A 93 9.39 5.63 -11.72
CA TYR A 93 8.10 6.34 -11.69
C TYR A 93 7.67 6.66 -10.26
N ALA A 94 7.69 5.67 -9.34
CA ALA A 94 7.25 5.85 -7.96
C ALA A 94 8.12 6.88 -7.22
N PHE A 95 9.44 6.80 -7.40
CA PHE A 95 10.37 7.79 -6.84
C PHE A 95 10.11 9.19 -7.41
N GLY A 96 9.92 9.28 -8.72
CA GLY A 96 9.65 10.54 -9.40
C GLY A 96 8.33 11.20 -8.97
N LEU A 97 7.28 10.39 -8.77
CA LEU A 97 5.99 10.85 -8.26
C LEU A 97 6.11 11.33 -6.82
N ALA A 98 6.77 10.56 -5.95
CA ALA A 98 7.00 10.95 -4.56
C ALA A 98 7.77 12.27 -4.46
N GLY A 99 8.83 12.45 -5.26
CA GLY A 99 9.61 13.70 -5.30
C GLY A 99 8.79 14.91 -5.76
N ALA A 100 7.96 14.74 -6.78
CA ALA A 100 7.09 15.80 -7.29
C ALA A 100 6.03 16.22 -6.25
N GLU A 101 5.40 15.24 -5.58
CA GLU A 101 4.40 15.50 -4.54
C GLU A 101 5.03 16.17 -3.29
N LEU A 102 6.23 15.76 -2.88
CA LEU A 102 6.91 16.34 -1.72
C LEU A 102 7.36 17.80 -1.94
N THR A 103 7.71 18.15 -3.17
CA THR A 103 8.23 19.49 -3.52
C THR A 103 7.18 20.42 -4.11
N GLY A 104 6.00 19.91 -4.46
CA GLY A 104 4.95 20.67 -5.14
C GLY A 104 5.29 21.08 -6.58
N VAL A 105 6.36 20.52 -7.16
CA VAL A 105 6.78 20.82 -8.53
C VAL A 105 5.88 20.08 -9.52
N ARG A 106 5.36 20.82 -10.51
CA ARG A 106 4.53 20.27 -11.59
C ARG A 106 5.39 19.45 -12.55
N GLY A 107 5.64 18.18 -12.21
CA GLY A 107 6.24 17.20 -13.10
C GLY A 107 7.22 16.25 -12.39
N LYS A 108 7.09 14.96 -12.70
CA LYS A 108 7.94 13.89 -12.15
C LYS A 108 9.32 13.75 -12.81
N ARG A 109 9.48 14.24 -14.04
CA ARG A 109 10.70 14.07 -14.86
C ARG A 109 12.01 14.45 -14.14
N PRO A 110 12.15 15.63 -13.49
CA PRO A 110 13.41 15.99 -12.82
C PRO A 110 13.75 15.02 -11.68
N PHE A 111 12.75 14.55 -10.94
CA PHE A 111 12.94 13.59 -9.84
C PHE A 111 13.27 12.19 -10.34
N VAL A 112 12.70 11.77 -11.48
CA VAL A 112 13.09 10.51 -12.14
C VAL A 112 14.58 10.55 -12.51
N VAL A 113 15.02 11.60 -13.21
CA VAL A 113 16.42 11.73 -13.64
C VAL A 113 17.36 11.81 -12.45
N GLY A 114 17.03 12.62 -11.44
CA GLY A 114 17.82 12.73 -10.22
C GLY A 114 17.87 11.42 -9.43
N GLY A 115 16.74 10.70 -9.33
CA GLY A 115 16.67 9.39 -8.69
C GLY A 115 17.52 8.34 -9.39
N ILE A 116 17.52 8.32 -10.72
CA ILE A 116 18.38 7.43 -11.51
C ILE A 116 19.86 7.76 -11.27
N ALA A 117 20.24 9.04 -11.22
CA ALA A 117 21.62 9.43 -10.95
C ALA A 117 22.07 8.96 -9.54
N ILE A 118 21.22 9.14 -8.52
CA ILE A 118 21.48 8.63 -7.16
C ILE A 118 21.61 7.11 -7.18
N ALA A 119 20.68 6.42 -7.84
CA ALA A 119 20.71 4.96 -7.94
C ALA A 119 21.99 4.45 -8.62
N MET A 120 22.47 5.12 -9.67
CA MET A 120 23.74 4.78 -10.31
C MET A 120 24.92 4.95 -9.36
N VAL A 121 25.00 6.07 -8.64
CA VAL A 121 26.08 6.30 -7.68
C VAL A 121 26.08 5.25 -6.58
N LEU A 122 24.90 4.91 -6.03
CA LEU A 122 24.76 3.87 -5.01
C LEU A 122 25.11 2.47 -5.55
N ALA A 123 24.74 2.17 -6.80
CA ALA A 123 25.10 0.91 -7.44
C ALA A 123 26.62 0.79 -7.60
N LEU A 124 27.28 1.86 -8.06
CA LEU A 124 28.74 1.92 -8.21
C LEU A 124 29.47 1.89 -6.86
N SER A 125 28.86 2.40 -5.79
CA SER A 125 29.43 2.34 -4.44
C SER A 125 29.28 0.99 -3.74
N GLY A 126 28.66 -0.01 -4.39
CA GLY A 126 28.57 -1.37 -3.86
C GLY A 126 27.41 -1.62 -2.91
N ILE A 127 26.31 -0.84 -2.98
CA ILE A 127 25.15 -1.01 -2.07
C ILE A 127 24.52 -2.40 -2.12
N TYR A 128 24.79 -3.19 -3.17
CA TYR A 128 24.24 -4.53 -3.34
C TYR A 128 24.62 -5.50 -2.20
N GLU A 129 25.80 -5.30 -1.58
CA GLU A 129 26.22 -6.08 -0.41
C GLU A 129 25.33 -5.84 0.82
N ALA A 130 24.77 -4.64 0.94
CA ALA A 130 23.87 -4.27 2.04
C ALA A 130 22.39 -4.57 1.72
N LEU A 131 22.06 -5.04 0.51
CA LEU A 131 20.67 -5.29 0.12
C LEU A 131 19.95 -6.30 1.02
N PRO A 132 20.55 -7.44 1.43
CA PRO A 132 19.85 -8.38 2.32
C PRO A 132 19.42 -7.74 3.64
N GLN A 133 20.31 -6.96 4.25
CA GLN A 133 20.02 -6.23 5.50
C GLN A 133 18.95 -5.15 5.28
N TYR A 134 19.03 -4.44 4.15
CA TYR A 134 18.04 -3.45 3.76
C TYR A 134 16.65 -4.07 3.55
N LEU A 135 16.56 -5.26 2.96
CA LEU A 135 15.30 -5.99 2.78
C LEU A 135 14.68 -6.40 4.13
N VAL A 136 15.49 -6.85 5.09
CA VAL A 136 15.03 -7.12 6.46
C VAL A 136 14.47 -5.84 7.10
N LEU A 137 15.19 -4.72 6.99
CA LEU A 137 14.75 -3.43 7.50
C LEU A 137 13.41 -3.00 6.90
N LEU A 138 13.24 -3.14 5.58
CA LEU A 138 11.96 -2.85 4.92
C LEU A 138 10.85 -3.80 5.38
N GLY A 139 11.16 -5.07 5.62
CA GLY A 139 10.25 -6.06 6.19
C GLY A 139 9.79 -5.71 7.61
N VAL A 140 10.59 -4.98 8.38
CA VAL A 140 10.22 -4.49 9.71
C VAL A 140 9.41 -3.19 9.63
N LEU A 141 9.73 -2.29 8.69
CA LEU A 141 9.14 -0.95 8.62
C LEU A 141 7.83 -0.87 7.84
N ILE A 142 7.73 -1.54 6.69
CA ILE A 142 6.57 -1.41 5.79
C ILE A 142 5.30 -2.05 6.39
N PRO A 143 5.34 -3.27 6.95
CA PRO A 143 4.13 -3.96 7.40
C PRO A 143 3.37 -3.26 8.55
N PRO A 144 4.02 -2.71 9.60
CA PRO A 144 3.34 -1.93 10.64
C PRO A 144 2.56 -0.72 10.11
N LEU A 145 3.03 -0.10 9.03
CA LEU A 145 2.31 1.01 8.38
C LEU A 145 0.96 0.53 7.84
N GLY A 146 0.95 -0.62 7.16
CA GLY A 146 -0.27 -1.27 6.70
C GLY A 146 -1.19 -1.65 7.86
N GLY A 147 -0.64 -2.21 8.94
CA GLY A 147 -1.39 -2.54 10.16
C GLY A 147 -2.04 -1.30 10.79
N THR A 148 -1.34 -0.17 10.83
CA THR A 148 -1.88 1.10 11.36
C THR A 148 -3.06 1.59 10.52
N ILE A 149 -2.97 1.53 9.19
CA ILE A 149 -4.05 1.93 8.27
C ILE A 149 -5.28 1.03 8.47
N ILE A 150 -5.06 -0.29 8.56
CA ILE A 150 -6.13 -1.27 8.82
C ILE A 150 -6.78 -1.01 10.18
N GLY A 151 -5.98 -0.81 11.23
CA GLY A 151 -6.45 -0.52 12.57
C GLY A 151 -7.29 0.76 12.63
N ASP A 152 -6.86 1.81 11.94
CA ASP A 152 -7.62 3.07 11.85
C ASP A 152 -8.97 2.86 11.14
N TYR A 153 -8.95 2.15 10.01
CA TYR A 153 -10.18 1.86 9.26
C TYR A 153 -11.18 1.02 10.06
N VAL A 154 -10.71 -0.01 10.77
CA VAL A 154 -11.57 -0.93 11.52
C VAL A 154 -12.06 -0.34 12.84
N PHE A 155 -11.19 0.29 13.63
CA PHE A 155 -11.54 0.73 14.99
C PHE A 155 -12.01 2.17 15.08
N VAL A 156 -11.46 3.08 14.27
CA VAL A 156 -11.85 4.50 14.30
C VAL A 156 -13.02 4.75 13.35
N TRP A 157 -12.90 4.28 12.11
CA TRP A 157 -13.93 4.48 11.08
C TRP A 157 -15.01 3.40 11.05
N ARG A 158 -14.82 2.29 11.79
CA ARG A 158 -15.79 1.18 11.89
C ARG A 158 -16.25 0.67 10.52
N GLY A 159 -15.33 0.65 9.55
CA GLY A 159 -15.60 0.21 8.19
C GLY A 159 -16.19 1.26 7.25
N THR A 160 -16.41 2.51 7.70
CA THR A 160 -17.09 3.54 6.88
C THR A 160 -16.27 4.83 6.84
N LEU A 161 -15.56 5.07 5.72
CA LEU A 161 -14.81 6.31 5.51
C LEU A 161 -15.75 7.46 5.13
N PRO A 162 -15.56 8.67 5.70
CA PRO A 162 -16.32 9.84 5.32
C PRO A 162 -15.93 10.32 3.91
N PRO A 163 -16.83 11.01 3.18
CA PRO A 163 -16.51 11.58 1.88
C PRO A 163 -15.33 12.56 1.97
N LEU A 164 -14.35 12.42 1.09
CA LEU A 164 -13.16 13.29 1.01
C LEU A 164 -13.56 14.77 0.92
N ALA A 165 -14.62 15.09 0.16
CA ALA A 165 -15.13 16.45 -0.02
C ALA A 165 -15.71 17.10 1.25
N ARG A 166 -16.01 16.30 2.29
CA ARG A 166 -16.63 16.76 3.54
C ARG A 166 -15.70 16.62 4.74
N THR A 167 -14.44 16.28 4.52
CA THR A 167 -13.49 15.98 5.59
C THR A 167 -12.42 17.06 5.64
N ARG A 168 -12.35 17.82 6.74
CA ARG A 168 -11.15 18.62 7.03
C ARG A 168 -10.05 17.71 7.53
N PHE A 169 -9.04 17.52 6.70
CA PHE A 169 -7.89 16.71 7.05
C PHE A 169 -7.05 17.38 8.13
N VAL A 170 -6.86 16.70 9.26
CA VAL A 170 -5.83 17.10 10.23
C VAL A 170 -4.49 16.78 9.58
N ARG A 171 -3.56 17.74 9.62
CA ARG A 171 -2.26 17.63 8.95
C ARG A 171 -1.42 16.45 9.47
N PHE A 172 -1.54 16.15 10.76
CA PHE A 172 -0.80 15.04 11.38
C PHE A 172 -1.63 14.38 12.49
N ARG A 173 -1.83 13.06 12.39
CA ARG A 173 -2.52 12.26 13.42
C ARG A 173 -1.50 11.53 14.28
N TRP A 174 -1.20 12.14 15.43
CA TRP A 174 -0.24 11.60 16.40
C TRP A 174 -0.63 10.21 16.95
N THR A 175 -1.93 9.91 17.04
CA THR A 175 -2.43 8.59 17.47
C THR A 175 -2.00 7.48 16.51
N CYS A 176 -2.20 7.68 15.21
CA CYS A 176 -1.75 6.74 14.18
C CYS A 176 -0.22 6.67 14.09
N ALA A 177 0.47 7.81 14.20
CA ALA A 177 1.93 7.84 14.19
C ALA A 177 2.52 7.05 15.37
N ALA A 178 1.96 7.20 16.58
CA ALA A 178 2.37 6.45 17.76
C ALA A 178 2.07 4.94 17.61
N ALA A 179 0.92 4.59 17.02
CA ALA A 179 0.58 3.20 16.73
C ALA A 179 1.57 2.55 15.74
N TYR A 180 1.93 3.27 14.68
CA TYR A 180 2.95 2.84 13.72
C TYR A 180 4.30 2.62 14.40
N VAL A 181 4.80 3.60 15.16
CA VAL A 181 6.07 3.50 15.88
C VAL A 181 6.06 2.30 16.84
N THR A 182 4.95 2.09 17.55
CA THR A 182 4.80 0.95 18.47
C THR A 182 4.88 -0.38 17.71
N GLY A 183 4.17 -0.52 16.57
CA GLY A 183 4.24 -1.71 15.74
C GLY A 183 5.64 -1.98 15.19
N THR A 184 6.33 -0.93 14.75
CA THR A 184 7.72 -1.01 14.27
C THR A 184 8.69 -1.43 15.38
N VAL A 185 8.58 -0.86 16.57
CA VAL A 185 9.42 -1.25 17.73
C VAL A 185 9.19 -2.70 18.11
N VAL A 186 7.93 -3.16 18.10
CA VAL A 186 7.61 -4.57 18.35
C VAL A 186 8.24 -5.46 17.28
N ALA A 187 8.05 -5.14 15.99
CA ALA A 187 8.63 -5.90 14.89
C ALA A 187 10.16 -5.97 14.99
N PHE A 188 10.82 -4.84 15.24
CA PHE A 188 12.27 -4.80 15.41
C PHE A 188 12.73 -5.63 16.62
N GLY A 189 12.04 -5.52 17.76
CA GLY A 189 12.36 -6.31 18.95
C GLY A 189 12.20 -7.81 18.72
N THR A 190 11.14 -8.23 18.02
CA THR A 190 10.90 -9.64 17.69
C THR A 190 11.88 -10.20 16.67
N ASP A 191 12.36 -9.36 15.74
CA ASP A 191 13.43 -9.72 14.79
C ASP A 191 14.73 -10.02 15.54
N GLN A 192 15.13 -9.13 16.45
CA GLN A 192 16.35 -9.31 17.26
C GLN A 192 16.29 -10.51 18.21
N LEU A 193 15.10 -10.83 18.71
CA LEU A 193 14.87 -11.99 19.57
C LEU A 193 14.67 -13.29 18.78
N ALA A 194 14.69 -13.24 17.44
CA ALA A 194 14.37 -14.35 16.54
C ALA A 194 13.01 -15.03 16.87
N LEU A 195 12.04 -14.23 17.33
CA LEU A 195 10.74 -14.71 17.79
C LEU A 195 9.70 -14.58 16.68
N GLY A 196 9.37 -15.69 16.02
CA GLY A 196 8.26 -15.76 15.08
C GLY A 196 8.50 -14.96 13.79
N LEU A 197 7.45 -14.31 13.28
CA LEU A 197 7.49 -13.54 12.04
C LEU A 197 7.38 -12.04 12.36
N PRO A 198 8.50 -11.29 12.35
CA PRO A 198 8.52 -9.87 12.72
C PRO A 198 7.49 -9.01 11.96
N PRO A 199 7.31 -9.16 10.63
CA PRO A 199 6.28 -8.43 9.88
C PRO A 199 4.86 -8.61 10.45
N VAL A 200 4.51 -9.85 10.81
CA VAL A 200 3.17 -10.22 11.26
C VAL A 200 2.89 -9.63 12.64
N GLN A 201 3.86 -9.77 13.54
CA GLN A 201 3.75 -9.21 14.90
C GLN A 201 3.67 -7.68 14.86
N GLY A 202 4.45 -7.04 13.99
CA GLY A 202 4.39 -5.60 13.75
C GLY A 202 3.02 -5.12 13.27
N ILE A 203 2.40 -5.83 12.31
CA ILE A 203 1.03 -5.56 11.85
C ILE A 203 0.04 -5.65 13.01
N VAL A 204 0.06 -6.76 13.76
CA VAL A 204 -0.89 -7.01 14.86
C VAL A 204 -0.73 -5.97 15.96
N ALA A 205 0.51 -5.66 16.36
CA ALA A 205 0.80 -4.64 17.35
C ALA A 205 0.30 -3.25 16.90
N ALA A 206 0.55 -2.87 15.65
CA ALA A 206 0.05 -1.61 15.09
C ALA A 206 -1.48 -1.54 15.09
N ILE A 207 -2.17 -2.60 14.66
CA ILE A 207 -3.64 -2.69 14.63
C ILE A 207 -4.23 -2.46 16.03
N LEU A 208 -3.67 -3.11 17.05
CA LEU A 208 -4.14 -3.03 18.43
C LEU A 208 -3.75 -1.71 19.12
N ALA A 209 -2.64 -1.10 18.71
CA ALA A 209 -2.17 0.16 19.26
C ALA A 209 -3.07 1.35 18.86
N VAL A 210 -3.68 1.32 17.67
CA VAL A 210 -4.58 2.40 17.21
C VAL A 210 -5.72 2.69 18.21
N PRO A 211 -6.60 1.74 18.58
CA PRO A 211 -7.68 2.01 19.52
C PRO A 211 -7.18 2.40 20.92
N LEU A 212 -6.02 1.86 21.34
CA LEU A 212 -5.39 2.22 22.61
C LEU A 212 -4.99 3.70 22.63
N PHE A 213 -4.25 4.16 21.63
CA PHE A 213 -3.80 5.56 21.55
C PHE A 213 -4.97 6.52 21.33
N GLU A 214 -5.99 6.14 20.57
CA GLU A 214 -7.22 6.95 20.43
C GLU A 214 -7.98 7.04 21.77
N ALA A 215 -8.03 5.98 22.58
CA ALA A 215 -8.63 6.03 23.91
C ALA A 215 -7.84 6.92 24.88
N LEU A 216 -6.50 6.86 24.83
CA LEU A 216 -5.62 7.70 25.63
C LEU A 216 -5.72 9.18 25.24
N ALA A 217 -5.72 9.48 23.94
CA ALA A 217 -5.88 10.84 23.43
C ALA A 217 -7.23 11.46 23.86
N ARG A 218 -8.32 10.70 23.79
CA ARG A 218 -9.64 11.13 24.29
C ARG A 218 -9.62 11.45 25.79
N ARG A 219 -8.95 10.63 26.60
CA ARG A 219 -8.79 10.90 28.04
C ARG A 219 -7.95 12.13 28.34
N ALA A 220 -6.95 12.41 27.51
CA ALA A 220 -6.12 13.61 27.60
C ALA A 220 -6.80 14.89 27.04
N GLY A 221 -8.04 14.79 26.54
CA GLY A 221 -8.76 15.92 25.94
C GLY A 221 -8.27 16.32 24.55
N TRP A 222 -7.49 15.45 23.87
CA TRP A 222 -6.96 15.74 22.53
C TRP A 222 -7.94 15.26 21.47
N HIS A 223 -8.48 16.21 20.69
CA HIS A 223 -9.23 15.90 19.47
C HIS A 223 -8.28 15.83 18.27
N THR A 224 -7.72 14.64 18.02
CA THR A 224 -6.85 14.37 16.86
C THR A 224 -7.62 13.95 15.60
N THR A 225 -8.95 13.84 15.69
CA THR A 225 -9.79 13.30 14.62
C THR A 225 -10.15 14.35 13.57
N HIS A 226 -10.35 13.88 12.34
CA HIS A 226 -10.82 14.68 11.23
C HIS A 226 -12.20 15.29 11.53
N VAL A 227 -12.36 16.58 11.23
CA VAL A 227 -13.65 17.25 11.37
C VAL A 227 -14.45 17.00 10.10
N VAL A 228 -15.54 16.22 10.22
CA VAL A 228 -16.50 16.04 9.13
C VAL A 228 -17.47 17.22 9.18
N LEU A 229 -17.47 18.04 8.12
CA LEU A 229 -18.39 19.18 8.02
C LEU A 229 -19.82 18.65 7.80
N ALA A 230 -20.75 19.08 8.65
CA ALA A 230 -22.17 18.79 8.48
C ALA A 230 -22.66 19.35 7.15
N ALA A 231 -23.57 18.63 6.48
CA ALA A 231 -24.20 19.14 5.28
C ALA A 231 -25.03 20.38 5.62
N GLU A 232 -24.73 21.53 5.02
CA GLU A 232 -25.63 22.69 5.05
C GLU A 232 -26.99 22.26 4.48
N THR A 233 -27.99 22.13 5.34
CA THR A 233 -29.39 22.08 4.94
C THR A 233 -29.76 23.48 4.43
N ARG A 234 -29.75 23.64 3.10
CA ARG A 234 -30.44 24.75 2.42
C ARG A 234 -31.92 24.45 2.30
#